data_AF-A0A2E3P586-F1
#
_entry.id   AF-A0A2E3P586-F1
#
_cell.length_a   1.000
_cell.length_b   1.000
_cell.length_c   1.000
_cell.angle_alpha   90.00
_cell.angle_beta   90.00
_cell.angle_gamma   90.00
#
_symmetry.space_group_name_H-M   'P 1'
#
loop_
_entity.id
_entity.type
_entity.pdbx_description
1 polymer ?
#
loop_
_entity_poly.entity_id
_entity_poly.type
_entity_poly.pdbx_seq_one_letter_code
_entity_poly.pdbx_strand_id
1 'polypeptide(L)' 'MDLTMLLIALVFGIAAALVGGALSGVRLAGADLGNELAAFMGSLYGVLSGTLAVVIGLGVVVALAGGL' A
#
# COMPACT_ATOMS: atom_id res chain seq x y z
N MET A 1 8.65 -1.37 -19.01
CA MET A 1 7.27 -1.12 -18.56
C MET A 1 6.82 0.16 -19.24
N ASP A 2 5.68 0.15 -19.92
CA ASP A 2 5.11 1.37 -20.51
C ASP A 2 4.39 2.21 -19.44
N LEU A 3 4.08 3.47 -19.80
CA LEU A 3 3.47 4.42 -18.86
C LEU A 3 2.13 3.92 -18.33
N THR A 4 1.31 3.32 -19.19
CA THR A 4 -0.01 2.81 -18.81
C THR A 4 0.09 1.75 -17.72
N MET A 5 0.99 0.77 -17.88
CA MET A 5 1.16 -0.29 -16.89
C MET A 5 1.77 0.21 -15.58
N LEU A 6 2.65 1.22 -15.65
CA LEU A 6 3.19 1.88 -14.45
C LEU A 6 2.09 2.57 -13.64
N LEU A 7 1.20 3.32 -14.30
CA LEU A 7 0.08 3.99 -13.65
C LEU A 7 -0.90 2.99 -13.03
N ILE A 8 -1.21 1.90 -13.73
CA ILE A 8 -2.05 0.82 -13.19
C ILE A 8 -1.40 0.24 -11.92
N ALA A 9 -0.11 -0.10 -11.98
CA ALA A 9 0.60 -0.68 -10.85
C ALA A 9 0.65 0.27 -9.64
N LEU A 10 0.81 1.58 -9.88
CA LEU A 10 0.77 2.60 -8.83
C LEU A 10 -0.60 2.65 -8.15
N VAL A 11 -1.68 2.74 -8.93
CA VAL A 11 -3.06 2.82 -8.40
C VAL A 11 -3.42 1.55 -7.62
N PHE A 12 -3.18 0.38 -8.20
CA PHE A 12 -3.49 -0.90 -7.54
C PHE A 12 -2.57 -1.16 -6.34
N GLY A 13 -1.31 -0.75 -6.39
CA GLY A 13 -0.41 -0.83 -5.25
C GLY A 13 -0.89 0.00 -4.06
N ILE A 14 -1.31 1.25 -4.30
CA ILE A 14 -1.87 2.11 -3.26
C ILE A 14 -3.19 1.55 -2.72
N ALA A 15 -4.07 1.03 -3.59
CA ALA A 15 -5.29 0.36 -3.16
C ALA A 15 -5.01 -0.86 -2.28
N ALA A 16 -4.01 -1.68 -2.65
CA ALA A 16 -3.58 -2.83 -1.86
C ALA A 16 -2.99 -2.40 -0.51
N ALA A 17 -2.24 -1.29 -0.46
CA ALA A 17 -1.73 -0.72 0.78
C ALA A 17 -2.84 -0.26 1.73
N LEU A 18 -3.92 0.31 1.18
CA LEU A 18 -5.10 0.72 1.95
C LEU A 18 -5.80 -0.50 2.58
N VAL A 19 -6.05 -1.53 1.77
CA VAL A 19 -6.70 -2.77 2.24
C VAL A 19 -5.81 -3.54 3.21
N GLY A 20 -4.52 -3.70 2.91
CA GLY A 20 -3.55 -4.36 3.78
C GLY A 20 -3.38 -3.62 5.11
N GLY A 21 -3.36 -2.29 5.07
CA GLY A 21 -3.38 -1.43 6.26
C GLY A 21 -4.62 -1.66 7.13
N ALA A 22 -5.81 -1.66 6.52
CA ALA A 22 -7.05 -1.91 7.26
C ALA A 22 -7.05 -3.29 7.93
N LEU A 23 -6.70 -4.34 7.19
CA LEU A 23 -6.68 -5.71 7.69
C LEU A 23 -5.65 -5.90 8.81
N SER A 24 -4.45 -5.32 8.65
CA SER A 24 -3.41 -5.38 9.68
C SER A 24 -3.78 -4.56 10.92
N GLY A 25 -4.40 -3.38 10.75
CA GLY A 25 -4.90 -2.55 11.85
C GLY A 25 -5.93 -3.28 12.71
N VAL A 26 -6.93 -3.91 12.08
CA VAL A 26 -7.91 -4.75 12.80
C VAL A 26 -7.23 -5.89 13.54
N ARG A 27 -6.27 -6.57 12.89
CA ARG A 27 -5.56 -7.69 13.51
C ARG A 27 -4.69 -7.29 14.71
N LEU A 28 -4.09 -6.10 14.66
CA LEU A 28 -3.16 -5.62 15.70
C LEU A 28 -3.89 -4.96 16.88
N ALA A 29 -4.94 -4.18 16.61
CA ALA A 29 -5.51 -3.27 17.60
C ALA A 29 -7.05 -3.32 17.67
N GLY A 30 -7.71 -4.22 16.93
CA GLY A 30 -9.17 -4.34 16.91
C GLY A 30 -9.77 -4.71 18.28
N ALA A 31 -9.04 -5.45 19.11
CA ALA A 31 -9.48 -5.81 20.46
C ALA A 31 -9.54 -4.59 21.41
N ASP A 32 -8.66 -3.62 21.22
CA ASP A 32 -8.52 -2.46 22.12
C ASP A 32 -9.32 -1.24 21.63
N LEU A 33 -9.36 -0.99 20.32
CA LEU A 33 -10.03 0.17 19.71
C LEU A 33 -11.40 -0.14 19.10
N GLY A 34 -11.73 -1.42 18.90
CA GLY A 34 -12.83 -1.86 18.06
C GLY A 34 -12.44 -1.92 16.57
N ASN A 35 -13.10 -2.83 15.83
CA ASN A 35 -12.72 -3.17 14.46
C ASN A 35 -12.83 -1.99 13.48
N GLU A 36 -13.87 -1.16 13.58
CA GLU A 36 -14.07 -0.03 12.65
C GLU A 36 -12.99 1.04 12.81
N LEU A 37 -12.70 1.44 14.06
CA LEU A 37 -11.66 2.43 14.35
C LEU A 37 -10.27 1.89 14.04
N ALA A 38 -10.00 0.63 14.38
CA ALA A 38 -8.74 -0.03 14.06
C ALA A 38 -8.52 -0.18 12.55
N ALA A 39 -9.57 -0.49 11.78
CA ALA A 39 -9.50 -0.53 10.32
C ALA A 39 -9.23 0.85 9.73
N PHE A 40 -9.91 1.89 10.22
CA PHE A 40 -9.70 3.26 9.76
C PHE A 40 -8.26 3.73 10.03
N MET A 41 -7.77 3.57 11.26
CA MET A 41 -6.38 3.89 11.62
C MET A 41 -5.39 3.08 10.78
N GLY A 42 -5.60 1.77 10.67
CA GLY A 42 -4.76 0.88 9.87
C GLY A 42 -4.71 1.29 8.40
N SER A 43 -5.85 1.65 7.80
CA SER A 43 -5.91 2.10 6.41
C SER A 43 -5.13 3.39 6.18
N LEU A 44 -5.21 4.38 7.09
CA LEU A 44 -4.47 5.64 6.97
C LEU A 44 -2.96 5.42 7.02
N TYR A 45 -2.47 4.66 8.01
CA TYR A 45 -1.05 4.35 8.12
C TYR A 45 -0.58 3.39 7.01
N GLY A 46 -1.47 2.50 6.55
CA GLY A 46 -1.24 1.62 5.42
C GLY A 46 -1.03 2.38 4.12
N VAL A 47 -1.85 3.39 3.83
CA VAL A 47 -1.60 4.29 2.68
C VAL A 47 -0.30 5.05 2.87
N LEU A 48 -0.08 5.67 4.04
CA LEU A 48 1.08 6.53 4.23
C LEU A 48 2.42 5.79 4.09
N SER A 49 2.54 4.62 4.70
CA SER A 49 3.73 3.76 4.59
C SER A 49 3.76 2.96 3.28
N GLY A 50 2.61 2.45 2.85
CA GLY A 50 2.49 1.61 1.67
C GLY A 50 2.65 2.36 0.36
N THR A 51 2.26 3.64 0.27
CA THR A 51 2.55 4.47 -0.91
C THR A 51 4.07 4.61 -1.12
N LEU A 52 4.84 4.84 -0.05
CA LEU A 52 6.31 4.86 -0.15
C LEU A 52 6.85 3.50 -0.60
N ALA A 53 6.35 2.41 -0.03
CA ALA A 53 6.75 1.06 -0.41
C ALA A 53 6.44 0.74 -1.88
N VAL A 54 5.27 1.15 -2.38
CA VAL A 54 4.86 0.97 -3.78
C VAL A 54 5.76 1.77 -4.71
N VAL A 55 6.03 3.04 -4.42
CA VAL A 55 6.91 3.88 -5.25
C VAL A 55 8.33 3.31 -5.32
N ILE A 56 8.90 2.96 -4.16
CA ILE A 56 10.24 2.38 -4.09
C ILE A 56 10.27 1.02 -4.80
N GLY A 57 9.29 0.15 -4.54
CA GLY A 57 9.19 -1.17 -5.15
C GLY A 57 9.07 -1.11 -6.67
N LEU A 58 8.24 -0.21 -7.21
CA LEU A 58 8.14 0.01 -8.64
C LEU A 58 9.43 0.57 -9.22
N GLY A 59 10.11 1.49 -8.52
CA GLY A 59 11.43 1.99 -8.92
C GLY A 59 12.47 0.88 -9.04
N VAL A 60 12.49 -0.04 -8.07
CA VAL A 60 13.37 -1.23 -8.10
C VAL A 60 13.02 -2.14 -9.27
N VAL A 61 11.73 -2.43 -9.50
CA VAL A 61 11.29 -3.27 -10.63
C VAL A 61 11.70 -2.64 -11.96
N VAL A 62 11.55 -1.33 -12.10
CA VAL A 62 11.93 -0.58 -13.32
C VAL A 62 13.45 -0.65 -13.55
N ALA A 63 14.25 -0.39 -12.51
CA ALA A 63 15.71 -0.47 -12.58
C ALA A 63 16.19 -1.87 -12.98
N LEU A 64 15.62 -2.92 -12.37
CA LEU A 64 15.96 -4.32 -12.67
C LEU A 64 15.53 -4.75 -14.08
N ALA A 65 14.46 -4.17 -14.61
CA ALA A 65 14.00 -4.40 -15.98
C ALA A 65 14.87 -3.69 -17.03
N GLY A 66 15.99 -3.06 -16.64
CA GLY A 66 16.87 -2.30 -17.54
C GLY A 66 16.32 -0.93 -17.92
N GLY A 67 15.29 -0.46 -17.23
CA GLY A 67 14.81 0.92 -17.34
C GLY A 67 15.45 1.75 -16.24
N LEU A 68 16.48 2.52 -16.59
CA LEU A 68 16.95 3.79 -16.02
C LEU A 68 18.26 4.18 -16.71
#